data_AF-A0A7V2B265-F1
#
_entry.id   AF-A0A7V2B265-F1
#
_cell.length_a   1.000
_cell.length_b   1.000
_cell.length_c   1.000
_cell.angle_alpha   90.00
_cell.angle_beta   90.00
_cell.angle_gamma   90.00
#
_symmetry.space_group_name_H-M   'P 1'
#
loop_
_entity.id
_entity.type
_entity.pdbx_description
1 polymer ?
#
loop_
_entity_poly.entity_id
_entity_poly.type
_entity_poly.pdbx_seq_one_letter_code
_entity_poly.pdbx_strand_id
1 'polypeptide(L)'
;MRGLQQRLNAVKVNRIPRWLGLGLAWLSLPAYAQLVPLWPLPSPDTTADNAFGAAVALGAQYAVVGAGGARSCGPASGAAYVYRRLPDGSWTLEATLQPNDCAPGRFFGRAVALDGERVLVAAAGEPYRTEHTDAAYVFVRQSDGSWRQTARLTAPPEAQTGAFGAAVALEGERAVVSTWGDPGRRLAGAAYVFEHINSSNWQLVATLTATAPPEGPWPGGAVALSDGIIALAAPSYRYDRSSAVLIFSRQVNGNWRHEATLGGIRDFNPALALQGQDLLVGERLGGRHSGGRIRHYQRRGEGHWVLVETLDPPQPYPSGGFGATLAFDGKRVLVSGFDEQLGLDFNVDRVVYVFARAAEGWCFWRRIDPGEKAFGAALSLHGAFALIGVPREAAPGAAYLVPLDTVRCTP
;
A
#
# COMPACT_ATOMS: atom_id res chain seq x y z
N MET A 1 64.94 67.76 0.48
CA MET A 1 65.25 66.32 0.62
C MET A 1 64.53 65.62 -0.54
N ARG A 2 65.20 65.33 -1.66
CA ARG A 2 65.81 64.02 -2.00
C ARG A 2 64.84 62.86 -1.71
N GLY A 3 64.46 61.98 -2.64
CA GLY A 3 64.97 61.64 -3.97
C GLY A 3 63.92 60.83 -4.77
N LEU A 4 63.94 60.88 -6.10
CA LEU A 4 64.73 60.04 -7.03
C LEU A 4 63.90 58.81 -7.46
N GLN A 5 63.43 58.79 -8.72
CA GLN A 5 64.00 58.02 -9.86
C GLN A 5 63.23 56.70 -10.06
N GLN A 6 62.97 56.14 -11.25
CA GLN A 6 63.46 56.25 -12.64
C GLN A 6 62.33 55.61 -13.52
N ARG A 7 61.99 56.09 -14.73
CA ARG A 7 62.62 55.79 -16.06
C ARG A 7 62.63 54.27 -16.37
N LEU A 8 62.24 53.71 -17.53
CA LEU A 8 62.28 54.11 -18.95
C LEU A 8 61.43 53.15 -19.83
N ASN A 9 60.96 53.70 -20.96
CA ASN A 9 60.86 53.20 -22.36
C ASN A 9 60.27 51.80 -22.65
N ALA A 10 59.13 51.67 -23.33
CA ALA A 10 58.81 51.98 -24.74
C ALA A 10 59.37 50.95 -25.76
N VAL A 11 58.46 50.35 -26.55
CA VAL A 11 58.41 50.39 -28.03
C VAL A 11 57.88 49.08 -28.68
N LYS A 12 56.85 49.29 -29.52
CA LYS A 12 56.36 48.56 -30.72
C LYS A 12 55.68 47.18 -30.64
N VAL A 13 54.41 47.28 -31.01
CA VAL A 13 53.53 46.34 -31.73
C VAL A 13 54.24 45.51 -32.81
N ASN A 14 53.91 44.22 -32.88
CA ASN A 14 53.76 43.47 -34.12
C ASN A 14 52.66 42.39 -33.99
N ARG A 15 51.84 42.25 -35.03
CA ARG A 15 50.70 41.30 -35.16
C ARG A 15 51.21 39.84 -35.37
N ILE A 16 50.49 38.80 -34.95
CA ILE A 16 49.63 37.81 -35.71
C ILE A 16 49.87 36.41 -35.02
N PRO A 17 49.07 35.30 -35.09
CA PRO A 17 47.63 35.00 -35.28
C PRO A 17 46.99 34.08 -34.18
N ARG A 18 45.68 33.84 -34.36
CA ARG A 18 44.83 32.70 -33.92
C ARG A 18 45.56 31.39 -33.56
N TRP A 19 45.14 30.75 -32.45
CA TRP A 19 44.59 29.38 -32.33
C TRP A 19 44.42 29.08 -30.82
N LEU A 20 43.23 29.33 -30.25
CA LEU A 20 42.83 28.74 -28.98
C LEU A 20 41.85 27.63 -29.30
N GLY A 21 42.35 26.40 -29.34
CA GLY A 21 41.52 25.21 -29.28
C GLY A 21 40.84 25.16 -27.92
N LEU A 22 39.56 25.53 -27.89
CA LEU A 22 38.68 25.19 -26.77
C LEU A 22 38.48 23.67 -26.81
N GLY A 23 39.27 22.95 -26.02
CA GLY A 23 38.96 21.57 -25.66
C GLY A 23 37.62 21.58 -24.92
N LEU A 24 36.55 21.18 -25.60
CA LEU A 24 35.29 20.80 -24.97
C LEU A 24 35.59 19.58 -24.10
N ALA A 25 35.84 19.82 -22.82
CA ALA A 25 35.75 18.77 -21.82
C ALA A 25 34.29 18.31 -21.80
N TRP A 26 34.03 17.14 -22.37
CA TRP A 26 32.77 16.44 -22.17
C TRP A 26 32.72 16.02 -20.70
N LEU A 27 32.26 16.93 -19.85
CA LEU A 27 31.76 16.57 -18.53
C LEU A 27 30.54 15.69 -18.78
N SER A 28 30.72 14.38 -18.72
CA SER A 28 29.65 13.42 -18.58
C SER A 28 28.96 13.69 -17.25
N LEU A 29 27.91 14.51 -17.28
CA LEU A 29 26.98 14.64 -16.18
C LEU A 29 26.41 13.24 -15.90
N PRO A 30 26.44 12.74 -14.65
CA PRO A 30 25.79 11.47 -14.34
C PRO A 30 24.28 11.60 -14.53
N ALA A 31 23.69 10.48 -14.93
CA ALA A 31 22.29 10.16 -15.15
C ALA A 31 21.23 11.16 -14.62
N TYR A 32 20.36 11.58 -15.54
CA TYR A 32 19.08 12.25 -15.34
C TYR A 32 18.42 11.86 -14.01
N ALA A 33 18.24 12.83 -13.10
CA ALA A 33 17.16 12.78 -12.13
C ALA A 33 15.86 12.71 -12.93
N GLN A 34 15.35 11.50 -13.17
CA GLN A 34 14.07 11.32 -13.83
C GLN A 34 13.00 11.80 -12.86
N LEU A 35 12.50 13.02 -13.08
CA LEU A 35 11.30 13.50 -12.42
C LEU A 35 10.20 12.48 -12.67
N VAL A 36 9.64 11.91 -11.60
CA VAL A 36 8.46 11.06 -11.68
C VAL A 36 7.26 12.01 -11.68
N PRO A 37 6.43 12.07 -12.73
CA PRO A 37 5.23 12.88 -12.65
C PRO A 37 4.28 12.28 -11.60
N LEU A 38 3.78 13.12 -10.70
CA LEU A 38 2.73 12.78 -9.76
C LEU A 38 1.45 13.45 -10.23
N TRP A 39 0.44 12.67 -10.59
CA TRP A 39 -0.85 13.20 -11.03
C TRP A 39 -1.84 13.15 -9.86
N PRO A 40 -2.13 14.28 -9.20
CA PRO A 40 -3.03 14.29 -8.05
C PRO A 40 -4.46 13.95 -8.49
N LEU A 41 -5.12 13.10 -7.71
CA LEU A 41 -6.56 12.88 -7.84
C LEU A 41 -7.31 14.01 -7.11
N PRO A 42 -8.38 14.59 -7.71
CA PRO A 42 -9.15 15.65 -7.05
C PRO A 42 -9.79 15.15 -5.74
N SER A 43 -9.47 15.74 -4.59
CA SER A 43 -10.14 15.44 -3.31
C SER A 43 -11.35 16.37 -3.13
N PRO A 44 -12.60 15.86 -3.12
CA PRO A 44 -13.80 16.70 -2.99
C PRO A 44 -13.98 17.26 -1.59
N ASP A 45 -13.50 16.54 -0.58
CA ASP A 45 -13.44 16.98 0.80
C ASP A 45 -12.05 17.54 1.08
N THR A 46 -11.97 18.83 1.37
CA THR A 46 -10.72 19.53 1.72
C THR A 46 -10.66 19.89 3.20
N THR A 47 -11.38 19.16 4.06
CA THR A 47 -11.23 19.28 5.50
C THR A 47 -9.94 18.64 5.97
N ALA A 48 -9.32 19.24 6.99
CA ALA A 48 -8.17 18.64 7.65
C ALA A 48 -8.57 17.31 8.32
N ASP A 49 -7.61 16.38 8.39
CA ASP A 49 -7.77 15.08 9.05
C ASP A 49 -8.85 14.18 8.42
N ASN A 50 -9.21 14.42 7.16
CA ASN A 50 -10.17 13.58 6.43
C ASN A 50 -9.64 12.17 6.12
N ALA A 51 -8.34 11.91 6.38
CA ALA A 51 -7.63 10.67 6.09
C ALA A 51 -7.74 10.22 4.62
N PHE A 52 -7.95 11.13 3.68
CA PHE A 52 -7.98 10.84 2.25
C PHE A 52 -6.62 10.26 1.83
N GLY A 53 -6.62 9.11 1.15
CA GLY A 53 -5.40 8.40 0.78
C GLY A 53 -4.88 7.44 1.84
N ALA A 54 -5.57 7.24 2.97
CA ALA A 54 -5.22 6.21 3.95
C ALA A 54 -5.43 4.78 3.43
N ALA A 55 -6.30 4.60 2.44
CA ALA A 55 -6.52 3.34 1.74
C ALA A 55 -6.74 3.61 0.26
N VAL A 56 -6.17 2.78 -0.61
CA VAL A 56 -6.29 2.93 -2.06
C VAL A 56 -6.45 1.58 -2.75
N ALA A 57 -7.20 1.55 -3.84
CA ALA A 57 -7.29 0.40 -4.74
C ALA A 57 -7.34 0.87 -6.19
N LEU A 58 -6.60 0.22 -7.09
CA LEU A 58 -6.46 0.60 -8.49
C LEU A 58 -6.79 -0.60 -9.40
N GLY A 59 -7.63 -0.36 -10.40
CA GLY A 59 -7.98 -1.30 -11.45
C GLY A 59 -7.79 -0.68 -12.84
N ALA A 60 -8.26 -1.39 -13.87
CA ALA A 60 -8.08 -0.96 -15.26
C ALA A 60 -8.78 0.37 -15.59
N GLN A 61 -10.01 0.53 -15.08
CA GLN A 61 -10.89 1.66 -15.39
C GLN A 61 -11.22 2.53 -14.18
N TYR A 62 -11.03 2.00 -12.97
CA TYR A 62 -11.43 2.66 -11.73
C TYR A 62 -10.28 2.71 -10.73
N ALA A 63 -10.30 3.74 -9.90
CA ALA A 63 -9.44 3.94 -8.75
C ALA A 63 -10.34 4.31 -7.57
N VAL A 64 -10.05 3.78 -6.40
CA VAL A 64 -10.79 4.07 -5.18
C VAL A 64 -9.83 4.64 -4.14
N VAL A 65 -10.22 5.75 -3.52
CA VAL A 65 -9.49 6.35 -2.42
C VAL A 65 -10.39 6.44 -1.20
N GLY A 66 -9.98 5.80 -0.11
CA GLY A 66 -10.64 5.87 1.18
C GLY A 66 -10.30 7.14 1.95
N ALA A 67 -11.27 7.66 2.70
CA ALA A 67 -11.14 8.83 3.55
C ALA A 67 -11.95 8.62 4.84
N GLY A 68 -11.44 7.77 5.75
CA GLY A 68 -12.14 7.40 6.97
C GLY A 68 -12.46 8.57 7.91
N GLY A 69 -11.70 9.65 7.85
CA GLY A 69 -11.93 10.86 8.66
C GLY A 69 -12.93 11.85 8.06
N ALA A 70 -13.37 11.62 6.81
CA ALA A 70 -14.28 12.52 6.11
C ALA A 70 -15.59 12.74 6.89
N ARG A 71 -16.19 13.91 6.71
CA ARG A 71 -17.37 14.36 7.47
C ARG A 71 -18.67 14.27 6.67
N SER A 72 -18.81 13.19 5.91
CA SER A 72 -19.94 12.88 5.01
C SER A 72 -21.33 13.11 5.61
N CYS A 73 -21.62 12.50 6.76
CA CYS A 73 -22.90 12.59 7.45
C CYS A 73 -22.72 12.92 8.95
N GLY A 74 -21.57 13.51 9.29
CA GLY A 74 -21.16 13.84 10.65
C GLY A 74 -19.70 13.52 10.94
N PRO A 75 -19.18 13.87 12.13
CA PRO A 75 -17.77 13.70 12.47
C PRO A 75 -17.27 12.27 12.29
N ALA A 76 -16.17 12.07 11.56
CA ALA A 76 -15.56 10.75 11.32
C ALA A 76 -16.53 9.67 10.80
N SER A 77 -17.54 10.08 10.02
CA SER A 77 -18.44 9.14 9.34
C SER A 77 -17.76 8.42 8.19
N GLY A 78 -16.83 9.11 7.51
CA GLY A 78 -15.99 8.57 6.45
C GLY A 78 -16.62 8.63 5.05
N ALA A 79 -15.78 8.43 4.04
CA ALA A 79 -16.15 8.36 2.62
C ALA A 79 -15.18 7.44 1.85
N ALA A 80 -15.60 6.97 0.68
CA ALA A 80 -14.70 6.45 -0.34
C ALA A 80 -15.00 7.11 -1.69
N TYR A 81 -13.98 7.53 -2.41
CA TYR A 81 -14.10 8.26 -3.66
C TYR A 81 -13.69 7.38 -4.83
N VAL A 82 -14.58 7.24 -5.82
CA VAL A 82 -14.33 6.48 -7.03
C VAL A 82 -13.96 7.45 -8.15
N TYR A 83 -12.81 7.19 -8.77
CA TYR A 83 -12.34 7.88 -9.95
C TYR A 83 -12.40 6.96 -11.14
N ARG A 84 -12.82 7.50 -12.28
CA ARG A 84 -12.89 6.79 -13.55
C ARG A 84 -11.85 7.32 -14.51
N ARG A 85 -11.19 6.41 -15.21
CA ARG A 85 -10.30 6.72 -16.32
C ARG A 85 -11.12 7.04 -17.57
N LEU A 86 -10.89 8.21 -18.15
CA LEU A 86 -11.50 8.67 -19.39
C LEU A 86 -10.72 8.15 -20.62
N PRO A 87 -11.31 8.17 -21.83
CA PRO A 87 -10.65 7.71 -23.05
C PRO A 87 -9.35 8.45 -23.40
N ASP A 88 -9.22 9.71 -22.97
CA ASP A 88 -8.01 10.53 -23.14
C ASP A 88 -6.91 10.18 -22.12
N GLY A 89 -7.16 9.24 -21.22
CA GLY A 89 -6.23 8.79 -20.18
C GLY A 89 -6.29 9.58 -18.88
N SER A 90 -7.04 10.69 -18.83
CA SER A 90 -7.26 11.45 -17.61
C SER A 90 -8.17 10.71 -16.61
N TRP A 91 -8.13 11.11 -15.35
CA TRP A 91 -8.96 10.53 -14.30
C TRP A 91 -9.86 11.59 -13.70
N THR A 92 -11.15 11.29 -13.59
CA THR A 92 -12.16 12.18 -13.02
C THR A 92 -12.88 11.50 -11.87
N LEU A 93 -13.33 12.29 -10.89
CA LEU A 93 -14.21 11.78 -9.84
C LEU A 93 -15.54 11.35 -10.48
N GLU A 94 -15.90 10.08 -10.33
CA GLU A 94 -17.18 9.55 -10.81
C GLU A 94 -18.22 9.48 -9.68
N ALA A 95 -17.81 9.09 -8.46
CA ALA A 95 -18.74 8.96 -7.34
C ALA A 95 -18.08 9.17 -5.96
N THR A 96 -18.90 9.62 -5.02
CA THR A 96 -18.61 9.56 -3.58
C THR A 96 -19.50 8.48 -2.98
N LEU A 97 -18.89 7.46 -2.40
CA LEU A 97 -19.58 6.34 -1.76
C LEU A 97 -19.76 6.62 -0.26
N GLN A 98 -20.98 6.38 0.21
CA GLN A 98 -21.36 6.45 1.62
C GLN A 98 -22.32 5.28 1.91
N PRO A 99 -22.26 4.69 3.10
CA PRO A 99 -23.17 3.61 3.46
C PRO A 99 -24.59 4.16 3.70
N ASN A 100 -25.63 3.38 3.38
CA ASN A 100 -27.03 3.80 3.57
C ASN A 100 -27.37 4.08 5.05
N ASP A 101 -26.68 3.41 5.97
CA ASP A 101 -26.73 3.59 7.43
C ASP A 101 -25.60 4.50 7.94
N CYS A 102 -25.21 5.50 7.14
CA CYS A 102 -24.16 6.46 7.50
C CYS A 102 -24.40 7.07 8.88
N ALA A 103 -23.36 7.01 9.73
CA ALA A 103 -23.40 7.55 11.08
C ALA A 103 -22.01 8.10 11.49
N PRO A 104 -21.94 9.05 12.44
CA PRO A 104 -20.68 9.56 12.97
C PRO A 104 -19.79 8.48 13.62
N GLY A 105 -18.47 8.63 13.47
CA GLY A 105 -17.45 7.77 14.06
C GLY A 105 -17.46 6.31 13.58
N ARG A 106 -17.92 6.08 12.34
CA ARG A 106 -17.88 4.76 11.67
C ARG A 106 -16.64 4.57 10.80
N PHE A 107 -15.93 5.65 10.48
CA PHE A 107 -14.70 5.62 9.68
C PHE A 107 -14.83 4.84 8.37
N PHE A 108 -15.95 5.00 7.65
CA PHE A 108 -16.14 4.38 6.34
C PHE A 108 -15.03 4.81 5.37
N GLY A 109 -14.41 3.86 4.67
CA GLY A 109 -13.24 4.14 3.82
C GLY A 109 -11.90 3.87 4.51
N ARG A 110 -11.91 3.24 5.69
CA ARG A 110 -10.69 2.83 6.40
C ARG A 110 -9.87 1.78 5.63
N ALA A 111 -10.55 0.91 4.89
CA ALA A 111 -9.93 -0.04 3.97
C ALA A 111 -10.81 -0.19 2.73
N VAL A 112 -10.20 -0.32 1.56
CA VAL A 112 -10.90 -0.46 0.28
C VAL A 112 -10.28 -1.57 -0.55
N ALA A 113 -11.12 -2.30 -1.28
CA ALA A 113 -10.72 -3.22 -2.33
C ALA A 113 -11.59 -3.01 -3.57
N LEU A 114 -11.05 -3.28 -4.75
CA LEU A 114 -11.68 -3.03 -6.03
C LEU A 114 -11.46 -4.25 -6.93
N ASP A 115 -12.54 -4.71 -7.57
CA ASP A 115 -12.46 -5.64 -8.69
C ASP A 115 -13.49 -5.26 -9.75
N GLY A 116 -13.02 -4.92 -10.95
CA GLY A 116 -13.85 -4.42 -12.04
C GLY A 116 -14.74 -3.24 -11.62
N GLU A 117 -16.05 -3.46 -11.65
CA GLU A 117 -17.11 -2.49 -11.29
C GLU A 117 -17.67 -2.70 -9.86
N ARG A 118 -16.93 -3.40 -9.00
CA ARG A 118 -17.31 -3.72 -7.63
C ARG A 118 -16.27 -3.20 -6.64
N VAL A 119 -16.74 -2.49 -5.62
CA VAL A 119 -15.91 -1.92 -4.55
C VAL A 119 -16.36 -2.48 -3.22
N LEU A 120 -15.40 -2.92 -2.40
CA LEU A 120 -15.61 -3.32 -1.01
C LEU A 120 -14.98 -2.27 -0.10
N VAL A 121 -15.76 -1.69 0.81
CA VAL A 121 -15.31 -0.64 1.72
C VAL A 121 -15.58 -1.03 3.17
N ALA A 122 -14.54 -1.05 4.00
CA ALA A 122 -14.69 -1.25 5.44
C ALA A 122 -15.10 0.05 6.15
N ALA A 123 -15.97 -0.09 7.15
CA ALA A 123 -16.23 0.89 8.19
C ALA A 123 -16.06 0.18 9.54
N ALA A 124 -15.09 0.62 10.32
CA ALA A 124 -14.80 0.07 11.63
C ALA A 124 -14.67 1.24 12.61
N GLY A 125 -15.47 1.20 13.67
CA GLY A 125 -15.44 2.20 14.73
C GLY A 125 -14.13 2.18 15.53
N GLU A 126 -14.02 3.10 16.49
CA GLU A 126 -12.94 3.03 17.47
C GLU A 126 -13.01 1.71 18.25
N PRO A 127 -11.85 1.09 18.57
CA PRO A 127 -11.80 -0.03 19.50
C PRO A 127 -12.56 0.29 20.78
N TYR A 128 -13.27 -0.70 21.34
CA TYR A 128 -14.04 -0.59 22.59
C TYR A 128 -15.37 0.19 22.54
N ARG A 129 -15.84 0.61 21.36
CA ARG A 129 -17.26 0.98 21.22
C ARG A 129 -18.15 -0.24 21.45
N THR A 130 -19.17 -0.09 22.28
CA THR A 130 -20.12 -1.16 22.64
C THR A 130 -21.15 -1.44 21.55
N GLU A 131 -21.29 -0.55 20.56
CA GLU A 131 -22.16 -0.75 19.41
C GLU A 131 -21.42 -1.53 18.32
N HIS A 132 -21.73 -2.81 18.15
CA HIS A 132 -21.25 -3.67 17.06
C HIS A 132 -21.79 -3.18 15.72
N THR A 133 -21.10 -2.18 15.17
CA THR A 133 -21.56 -1.44 13.99
C THR A 133 -20.59 -1.53 12.83
N ASP A 134 -19.46 -2.18 13.08
CA ASP A 134 -18.47 -2.53 12.09
C ASP A 134 -19.09 -3.36 10.98
N ALA A 135 -18.77 -3.00 9.74
CA ALA A 135 -19.25 -3.69 8.57
C ALA A 135 -18.31 -3.41 7.39
N ALA A 136 -18.44 -4.24 6.35
CA ALA A 136 -17.90 -3.96 5.04
C ALA A 136 -19.05 -3.86 4.05
N TYR A 137 -19.01 -2.86 3.19
CA TYR A 137 -20.11 -2.54 2.28
C TYR A 137 -19.67 -2.80 0.86
N VAL A 138 -20.53 -3.46 0.09
CA VAL A 138 -20.29 -3.73 -1.33
C VAL A 138 -21.05 -2.69 -2.14
N PHE A 139 -20.32 -1.99 -3.01
CA PHE A 139 -20.88 -1.08 -3.99
C PHE A 139 -20.65 -1.65 -5.39
N VAL A 140 -21.67 -1.57 -6.24
CA VAL A 140 -21.60 -2.02 -7.63
C VAL A 140 -22.03 -0.89 -8.55
N ARG A 141 -21.26 -0.65 -9.59
CA ARG A 141 -21.63 0.29 -10.65
C ARG A 141 -22.81 -0.26 -11.45
N GLN A 142 -23.84 0.55 -11.61
CA GLN A 142 -25.06 0.21 -12.33
C GLN A 142 -24.93 0.58 -13.81
N SER A 143 -25.84 0.06 -14.64
CA SER A 143 -25.86 0.35 -16.08
C SER A 143 -26.12 1.82 -16.41
N ASP A 144 -26.77 2.55 -15.52
CA ASP A 144 -26.98 4.01 -15.64
C ASP A 144 -25.74 4.83 -15.22
N GLY A 145 -24.68 4.15 -14.78
CA GLY A 145 -23.44 4.75 -14.32
C GLY A 145 -23.40 5.17 -12.86
N SER A 146 -24.51 5.02 -12.12
CA SER A 146 -24.52 5.25 -10.67
C SER A 146 -23.80 4.13 -9.91
N TRP A 147 -23.27 4.44 -8.74
CA TRP A 147 -22.72 3.44 -7.82
C TRP A 147 -23.73 3.19 -6.69
N ARG A 148 -24.10 1.92 -6.48
CA ARG A 148 -25.12 1.55 -5.49
C ARG A 148 -24.58 0.57 -4.46
N GLN A 149 -24.87 0.79 -3.18
CA GLN A 149 -24.65 -0.22 -2.14
C GLN A 149 -25.57 -1.43 -2.41
N THR A 150 -24.98 -2.59 -2.66
CA THR A 150 -25.70 -3.85 -2.90
C THR A 150 -25.65 -4.80 -1.71
N ALA A 151 -24.68 -4.65 -0.79
CA ALA A 151 -24.59 -5.47 0.41
C ALA A 151 -23.94 -4.76 1.59
N ARG A 152 -24.26 -5.25 2.79
CA ARG A 152 -23.62 -4.93 4.07
C ARG A 152 -23.20 -6.25 4.72
N LEU A 153 -21.89 -6.48 4.79
CA LEU A 153 -21.26 -7.68 5.34
C LEU A 153 -20.89 -7.42 6.80
N THR A 154 -21.22 -8.36 7.68
CA THR A 154 -20.89 -8.30 9.12
C THR A 154 -20.34 -9.63 9.60
N ALA A 155 -19.59 -9.59 10.69
CA ALA A 155 -19.30 -10.79 11.46
C ALA A 155 -20.60 -11.42 12.00
N PRO A 156 -20.64 -12.74 12.22
CA PRO A 156 -21.73 -13.40 12.96
C PRO A 156 -21.94 -12.77 14.35
N PRO A 157 -23.18 -12.67 14.85
CA PRO A 157 -23.46 -12.10 16.17
C PRO A 157 -22.71 -12.77 17.33
N GLU A 158 -22.43 -14.06 17.20
CA GLU A 158 -21.71 -14.89 18.17
C GLU A 158 -20.18 -14.80 18.05
N ALA A 159 -19.67 -14.03 17.08
CA ALA A 159 -18.25 -13.91 16.85
C ALA A 159 -17.55 -13.22 18.04
N GLN A 160 -16.76 -13.99 18.77
CA GLN A 160 -15.82 -13.48 19.77
C GLN A 160 -14.56 -12.96 19.07
N THR A 161 -14.71 -11.98 18.20
CA THR A 161 -13.60 -11.34 17.47
C THR A 161 -13.59 -9.83 17.67
N GLY A 162 -12.44 -9.17 17.51
CA GLY A 162 -12.32 -7.72 17.66
C GLY A 162 -12.96 -6.94 16.52
N ALA A 163 -12.47 -5.72 16.27
CA ALA A 163 -13.03 -4.82 15.27
C ALA A 163 -13.08 -5.47 13.87
N PHE A 164 -14.27 -5.59 13.29
CA PHE A 164 -14.48 -6.16 11.96
C PHE A 164 -14.13 -5.12 10.88
N GLY A 165 -13.55 -5.54 9.76
CA GLY A 165 -13.09 -4.58 8.74
C GLY A 165 -11.69 -4.04 9.00
N ALA A 166 -10.84 -4.83 9.67
CA ALA A 166 -9.42 -4.53 9.86
C ALA A 166 -8.66 -4.36 8.53
N ALA A 167 -8.90 -5.29 7.60
CA ALA A 167 -8.50 -5.23 6.21
C ALA A 167 -9.55 -5.93 5.34
N VAL A 168 -9.55 -5.61 4.05
CA VAL A 168 -10.48 -6.18 3.07
C VAL A 168 -9.74 -6.62 1.81
N ALA A 169 -10.21 -7.70 1.19
CA ALA A 169 -9.77 -8.13 -0.14
C ALA A 169 -11.01 -8.55 -0.97
N LEU A 170 -10.94 -8.35 -2.28
CA LEU A 170 -12.03 -8.62 -3.22
C LEU A 170 -11.44 -9.18 -4.51
N GLU A 171 -11.96 -10.32 -4.98
CA GLU A 171 -11.61 -10.92 -6.27
C GLU A 171 -12.80 -11.72 -6.79
N GLY A 172 -13.30 -11.34 -7.97
CA GLY A 172 -14.51 -11.90 -8.55
C GLY A 172 -15.65 -11.89 -7.54
N GLU A 173 -16.26 -13.05 -7.37
CA GLU A 173 -17.41 -13.27 -6.49
C GLU A 173 -17.00 -13.53 -5.02
N ARG A 174 -15.78 -13.20 -4.61
CA ARG A 174 -15.25 -13.45 -3.26
C ARG A 174 -14.79 -12.18 -2.57
N ALA A 175 -15.26 -11.99 -1.35
CA ALA A 175 -14.85 -10.91 -0.47
C ALA A 175 -14.28 -11.52 0.82
N VAL A 176 -13.20 -10.95 1.33
CA VAL A 176 -12.59 -11.36 2.59
C VAL A 176 -12.51 -10.14 3.49
N VAL A 177 -12.95 -10.28 4.74
CA VAL A 177 -12.90 -9.21 5.74
C VAL A 177 -12.23 -9.75 7.00
N SER A 178 -11.12 -9.14 7.41
CA SER A 178 -10.41 -9.55 8.63
C SER A 178 -10.90 -8.79 9.86
N THR A 179 -10.64 -9.38 11.03
CA THR A 179 -10.92 -8.81 12.35
C THR A 179 -9.74 -9.07 13.27
N TRP A 180 -9.29 -8.04 13.99
CA TRP A 180 -8.19 -8.15 14.94
C TRP A 180 -8.55 -9.09 16.10
N GLY A 181 -7.58 -9.89 16.55
CA GLY A 181 -7.63 -10.48 17.89
C GLY A 181 -7.40 -9.42 18.97
N ASP A 182 -7.66 -9.77 20.23
CA ASP A 182 -7.34 -8.89 21.36
C ASP A 182 -6.05 -9.34 22.10
N PRO A 183 -5.27 -8.40 22.65
CA PRO A 183 -4.12 -8.73 23.49
C PRO A 183 -4.53 -9.45 24.79
N GLY A 184 -5.77 -9.23 25.23
CA GLY A 184 -6.37 -9.77 26.45
C GLY A 184 -6.77 -11.25 26.39
N ARG A 185 -6.59 -11.89 25.23
CA ARG A 185 -6.79 -13.34 25.01
C ARG A 185 -8.26 -13.78 25.12
N ARG A 186 -9.21 -12.90 24.87
CA ARG A 186 -10.64 -13.21 24.82
C ARG A 186 -11.16 -13.32 23.38
N LEU A 187 -10.46 -12.73 22.41
CA LEU A 187 -10.85 -12.67 21.01
C LEU A 187 -9.71 -13.20 20.13
N ALA A 188 -9.91 -14.33 19.46
CA ALA A 188 -8.85 -15.01 18.71
C ALA A 188 -8.50 -14.34 17.37
N GLY A 189 -9.30 -13.35 16.95
CA GLY A 189 -9.25 -12.75 15.62
C GLY A 189 -9.59 -13.76 14.51
N ALA A 190 -9.82 -13.27 13.30
CA ALA A 190 -10.25 -14.11 12.18
C ALA A 190 -10.16 -13.38 10.82
N ALA A 191 -10.44 -14.10 9.75
CA ALA A 191 -10.97 -13.52 8.52
C ALA A 191 -12.25 -14.24 8.08
N TYR A 192 -13.22 -13.50 7.58
CA TYR A 192 -14.50 -14.00 7.13
C TYR A 192 -14.54 -13.97 5.60
N VAL A 193 -14.85 -15.11 4.98
CA VAL A 193 -14.96 -15.25 3.53
C VAL A 193 -16.42 -15.24 3.13
N PHE A 194 -16.79 -14.27 2.31
CA PHE A 194 -18.11 -14.14 1.73
C PHE A 194 -18.06 -14.51 0.25
N GLU A 195 -19.04 -15.27 -0.21
CA GLU A 195 -19.25 -15.58 -1.63
C GLU A 195 -20.54 -14.91 -2.11
N HIS A 196 -20.46 -14.26 -3.27
CA HIS A 196 -21.62 -13.71 -3.96
C HIS A 196 -22.31 -14.82 -4.75
N ILE A 197 -23.52 -15.19 -4.33
CA ILE A 197 -24.24 -16.35 -4.88
C ILE A 197 -25.26 -15.91 -5.94
N ASN A 198 -25.86 -14.73 -5.78
CA ASN A 198 -26.78 -14.13 -6.74
C ASN A 198 -26.74 -12.60 -6.62
N SER A 199 -27.44 -11.88 -7.52
CA SER A 199 -27.30 -10.43 -7.78
C SER A 199 -27.30 -9.46 -6.59
N SER A 200 -27.70 -9.89 -5.40
CA SER A 200 -27.69 -9.07 -4.19
C SER A 200 -27.33 -9.85 -2.91
N ASN A 201 -26.93 -11.11 -3.01
CA ASN A 201 -26.72 -11.96 -1.85
C ASN A 201 -25.25 -12.39 -1.71
N TRP A 202 -24.64 -11.91 -0.63
CA TRP A 202 -23.35 -12.38 -0.14
C TRP A 202 -23.58 -13.29 1.05
N GLN A 203 -23.09 -14.52 0.95
CA GLN A 203 -23.17 -15.49 2.03
C GLN A 203 -21.80 -15.66 2.68
N LEU A 204 -21.76 -15.65 4.01
CA LEU A 204 -20.59 -16.11 4.76
C LEU A 204 -20.41 -17.61 4.53
N VAL A 205 -19.32 -18.01 3.88
CA VAL A 205 -19.03 -19.42 3.56
C VAL A 205 -17.89 -20.01 4.41
N ALA A 206 -17.04 -19.16 4.99
CA ALA A 206 -15.98 -19.62 5.88
C ALA A 206 -15.57 -18.56 6.90
N THR A 207 -15.17 -19.03 8.08
CA THR A 207 -14.43 -18.26 9.07
C THR A 207 -13.04 -18.86 9.20
N LEU A 208 -12.03 -18.11 8.76
CA LEU A 208 -10.63 -18.49 8.77
C LEU A 208 -10.03 -18.09 10.11
N THR A 209 -9.75 -19.09 10.94
CA THR A 209 -9.08 -18.94 12.22
C THR A 209 -7.79 -19.77 12.22
N ALA A 210 -6.90 -19.45 13.16
CA ALA A 210 -5.84 -20.37 13.55
C ALA A 210 -6.26 -21.07 14.85
N THR A 211 -6.29 -22.40 14.87
CA THR A 211 -6.14 -23.16 16.12
C THR A 211 -4.65 -23.27 16.43
N ALA A 212 -4.04 -22.20 16.93
CA ALA A 212 -2.77 -22.32 17.64
C ALA A 212 -3.08 -22.53 19.14
N PRO A 213 -2.55 -23.58 19.80
CA PRO A 213 -2.62 -23.72 21.26
C PRO A 213 -2.11 -22.46 21.96
N PRO A 214 -2.51 -22.19 23.22
CA PRO A 214 -3.15 -20.95 23.71
C PRO A 214 -2.38 -19.60 23.63
N GLU A 215 -1.27 -19.53 22.89
CA GLU A 215 -0.34 -18.39 22.90
C GLU A 215 0.28 -18.05 21.52
N GLY A 216 -0.27 -18.56 20.42
CA GLY A 216 0.24 -18.32 19.06
C GLY A 216 -0.09 -16.92 18.49
N PRO A 217 0.54 -16.52 17.36
CA PRO A 217 0.13 -15.33 16.62
C PRO A 217 -1.35 -15.45 16.21
N TRP A 218 -2.10 -14.37 16.41
CA TRP A 218 -3.55 -14.35 16.21
C TRP A 218 -3.91 -13.74 14.85
N PRO A 219 -4.76 -14.37 14.03
CA PRO A 219 -5.21 -13.79 12.77
C PRO A 219 -5.90 -12.44 12.99
N GLY A 220 -5.84 -11.55 11.99
CA GLY A 220 -6.66 -10.33 12.04
C GLY A 220 -6.05 -9.04 11.53
N GLY A 221 -4.85 -9.10 10.95
CA GLY A 221 -4.18 -7.95 10.35
C GLY A 221 -4.49 -7.78 8.86
N ALA A 222 -3.44 -7.53 8.08
CA ALA A 222 -3.51 -7.49 6.62
C ALA A 222 -4.04 -8.79 6.01
N VAL A 223 -4.77 -8.68 4.90
CA VAL A 223 -5.28 -9.83 4.15
C VAL A 223 -5.04 -9.61 2.66
N ALA A 224 -4.64 -10.66 1.95
CA ALA A 224 -4.51 -10.68 0.50
C ALA A 224 -5.23 -11.90 -0.07
N LEU A 225 -5.89 -11.74 -1.22
CA LEU A 225 -6.65 -12.77 -1.92
C LEU A 225 -6.19 -12.79 -3.37
N SER A 226 -5.86 -13.98 -3.88
CA SER A 226 -5.68 -14.20 -5.32
C SER A 226 -5.89 -15.66 -5.67
N ASP A 227 -6.60 -15.94 -6.77
CA ASP A 227 -6.75 -17.26 -7.36
C ASP A 227 -7.16 -18.36 -6.36
N GLY A 228 -8.08 -18.02 -5.43
CA GLY A 228 -8.55 -18.96 -4.40
C GLY A 228 -7.51 -19.25 -3.30
N ILE A 229 -6.49 -18.42 -3.16
CA ILE A 229 -5.54 -18.43 -2.04
C ILE A 229 -5.77 -17.17 -1.21
N ILE A 230 -5.83 -17.31 0.11
CA ILE A 230 -5.89 -16.22 1.06
C ILE A 230 -4.62 -16.25 1.92
N ALA A 231 -3.89 -15.14 1.96
CA ALA A 231 -2.84 -14.90 2.92
C ALA A 231 -3.35 -13.93 3.99
N LEU A 232 -3.22 -14.31 5.26
CA LEU A 232 -3.73 -13.56 6.41
C LEU A 232 -2.61 -13.33 7.41
N ALA A 233 -2.35 -12.06 7.72
CA ALA A 233 -1.40 -11.69 8.74
C ALA A 233 -1.93 -12.13 10.11
N ALA A 234 -1.04 -12.77 10.88
CA ALA A 234 -1.28 -13.17 12.25
C ALA A 234 -0.25 -12.47 13.18
N PRO A 235 -0.58 -11.29 13.70
CA PRO A 235 0.24 -10.58 14.67
C PRO A 235 0.54 -11.36 15.96
N SER A 236 1.77 -11.22 16.45
CA SER A 236 2.14 -11.58 17.82
C SER A 236 2.17 -10.34 18.72
N TYR A 237 1.34 -10.31 19.77
CA TYR A 237 1.39 -9.27 20.81
C TYR A 237 2.48 -9.51 21.87
N ARG A 238 3.30 -10.56 21.71
CA ARG A 238 4.41 -10.85 22.62
C ARG A 238 5.74 -10.43 22.00
N TYR A 239 6.54 -9.71 22.78
CA TYR A 239 7.87 -9.24 22.37
C TYR A 239 8.89 -10.36 22.11
N ASP A 240 8.68 -11.55 22.69
CA ASP A 240 9.56 -12.72 22.54
C ASP A 240 9.16 -13.64 21.37
N ARG A 241 8.10 -13.32 20.62
CA ARG A 241 7.61 -14.13 19.51
C ARG A 241 7.44 -13.31 18.24
N SER A 242 7.76 -13.94 17.12
CA SER A 242 7.50 -13.38 15.79
C SER A 242 6.03 -13.56 15.40
N SER A 243 5.54 -12.64 14.57
CA SER A 243 4.26 -12.81 13.87
C SER A 243 4.37 -13.90 12.82
N ALA A 244 3.23 -14.24 12.22
CA ALA A 244 3.15 -15.21 11.14
C ALA A 244 2.24 -14.72 10.00
N VAL A 245 2.30 -15.44 8.88
CA VAL A 245 1.29 -15.36 7.82
C VAL A 245 0.63 -16.73 7.69
N LEU A 246 -0.69 -16.76 7.84
CA LEU A 246 -1.50 -17.95 7.63
C LEU A 246 -1.95 -17.99 6.18
N ILE A 247 -1.86 -19.15 5.56
CA ILE A 247 -2.24 -19.35 4.16
C ILE A 247 -3.38 -20.35 4.11
N PHE A 248 -4.45 -19.97 3.44
CA PHE A 248 -5.61 -20.80 3.20
C PHE A 248 -5.82 -20.97 1.71
N SER A 249 -6.26 -22.14 1.28
CA SER A 249 -6.63 -22.40 -0.11
C SER A 249 -8.03 -22.97 -0.22
N ARG A 250 -8.72 -22.54 -1.27
CA ARG A 250 -10.03 -23.05 -1.65
C ARG A 250 -9.87 -24.43 -2.27
N GLN A 251 -10.59 -25.38 -1.70
CA GLN A 251 -10.60 -26.77 -2.11
C GLN A 251 -11.62 -26.97 -3.24
N VAL A 252 -11.52 -28.09 -3.97
CA VAL A 252 -12.41 -28.41 -5.10
C VAL A 252 -13.89 -28.46 -4.68
N ASN A 253 -14.16 -28.88 -3.44
CA ASN A 253 -15.51 -28.92 -2.87
C ASN A 253 -16.04 -27.54 -2.42
N GLY A 254 -15.27 -26.46 -2.63
CA GLY A 254 -15.63 -25.09 -2.24
C GLY A 254 -15.21 -24.69 -0.82
N ASN A 255 -14.81 -25.64 0.03
CA ASN A 255 -14.37 -25.33 1.40
C ASN A 255 -12.99 -24.69 1.42
N TRP A 256 -12.71 -23.95 2.48
CA TRP A 256 -11.39 -23.38 2.73
C TRP A 256 -10.59 -24.26 3.68
N ARG A 257 -9.33 -24.52 3.33
CA ARG A 257 -8.40 -25.31 4.15
C ARG A 257 -7.22 -24.44 4.55
N HIS A 258 -6.81 -24.53 5.82
CA HIS A 258 -5.51 -24.01 6.25
C HIS A 258 -4.40 -24.83 5.58
N GLU A 259 -3.64 -24.18 4.71
CA GLU A 259 -2.63 -24.79 3.87
C GLU A 259 -1.24 -24.72 4.51
N ALA A 260 -0.85 -23.55 5.03
CA ALA A 260 0.49 -23.33 5.57
C ALA A 260 0.53 -22.18 6.59
N THR A 261 1.56 -22.19 7.44
CA THR A 261 1.90 -21.06 8.33
C THR A 261 3.35 -20.65 8.08
N LEU A 262 3.56 -19.41 7.65
CA LEU A 262 4.89 -18.81 7.50
C LEU A 262 5.26 -18.10 8.80
N GLY A 263 6.13 -18.71 9.61
CA GLY A 263 6.60 -18.16 10.88
C GLY A 263 7.85 -17.27 10.75
N GLY A 264 8.29 -16.70 11.87
CA GLY A 264 9.52 -15.92 11.94
C GLY A 264 9.42 -14.55 11.25
N ILE A 265 8.20 -14.01 11.13
CA ILE A 265 7.94 -12.70 10.55
C ILE A 265 8.21 -11.63 11.61
N ARG A 266 9.18 -10.77 11.34
CA ARG A 266 9.66 -9.76 12.28
C ARG A 266 8.97 -8.41 12.06
N ASP A 267 7.65 -8.45 12.01
CA ASP A 267 6.79 -7.27 12.04
C ASP A 267 5.55 -7.61 12.86
N PHE A 268 4.97 -6.63 13.54
CA PHE A 268 3.72 -6.84 14.25
C PHE A 268 2.56 -7.08 13.27
N ASN A 269 2.45 -6.27 12.22
CA ASN A 269 1.43 -6.42 11.18
C ASN A 269 2.08 -6.33 9.80
N PRO A 270 2.63 -7.44 9.29
CA PRO A 270 3.32 -7.42 8.01
C PRO A 270 2.38 -7.03 6.88
N ALA A 271 2.87 -6.19 5.97
CA ALA A 271 2.18 -5.91 4.72
C ALA A 271 2.20 -7.17 3.82
N LEU A 272 1.11 -7.44 3.12
CA LEU A 272 0.97 -8.62 2.26
C LEU A 272 0.55 -8.17 0.85
N ALA A 273 1.13 -8.80 -0.17
CA ALA A 273 0.54 -8.83 -1.49
C ALA A 273 0.72 -10.21 -2.12
N LEU A 274 -0.34 -10.67 -2.75
CA LEU A 274 -0.46 -12.02 -3.27
C LEU A 274 -0.96 -11.92 -4.71
N GLN A 275 -0.31 -12.63 -5.61
CA GLN A 275 -0.79 -12.80 -6.97
C GLN A 275 -0.43 -14.19 -7.48
N GLY A 276 -1.46 -14.97 -7.82
CA GLY A 276 -1.28 -16.36 -8.21
C GLY A 276 -0.53 -17.15 -7.16
N GLN A 277 0.67 -17.63 -7.52
CA GLN A 277 1.51 -18.48 -6.66
C GLN A 277 2.59 -17.70 -5.90
N ASP A 278 2.62 -16.37 -6.00
CA ASP A 278 3.67 -15.52 -5.45
C ASP A 278 3.10 -14.64 -4.32
N LEU A 279 3.68 -14.77 -3.13
CA LEU A 279 3.33 -14.01 -1.93
C LEU A 279 4.53 -13.17 -1.49
N LEU A 280 4.35 -11.86 -1.36
CA LEU A 280 5.32 -10.96 -0.76
C LEU A 280 4.88 -10.55 0.65
N VAL A 281 5.81 -10.61 1.59
CA VAL A 281 5.61 -10.26 3.00
C VAL A 281 6.58 -9.17 3.40
N GLY A 282 6.07 -8.02 3.80
CA GLY A 282 6.86 -6.88 4.27
C GLY A 282 7.21 -6.98 5.75
N GLU A 283 8.49 -6.79 6.07
CA GLU A 283 9.02 -6.71 7.42
C GLU A 283 9.68 -5.35 7.63
N ARG A 284 8.98 -4.41 8.28
CA ARG A 284 9.47 -3.04 8.49
C ARG A 284 10.74 -2.99 9.36
N LEU A 285 10.93 -3.97 10.25
CA LEU A 285 12.12 -4.17 11.11
C LEU A 285 12.61 -2.93 11.87
N GLY A 286 11.73 -1.97 12.18
CA GLY A 286 12.08 -0.65 12.70
C GLY A 286 12.58 -0.57 14.16
N GLY A 287 13.51 -1.44 14.58
CA GLY A 287 13.93 -1.50 15.98
C GLY A 287 15.28 -2.15 16.31
N ARG A 288 16.17 -2.47 15.36
CA ARG A 288 17.58 -2.85 15.62
C ARG A 288 18.35 -2.91 14.30
N HIS A 289 19.11 -1.85 13.98
CA HIS A 289 20.11 -1.79 12.90
C HIS A 289 19.67 -2.34 11.52
N SER A 290 18.39 -2.24 11.15
CA SER A 290 17.89 -2.78 9.89
C SER A 290 17.02 -1.76 9.17
N GLY A 291 17.13 -1.76 7.85
CA GLY A 291 16.33 -0.93 6.95
C GLY A 291 14.94 -1.48 6.66
N GLY A 292 14.61 -2.69 7.12
CA GLY A 292 13.42 -3.42 6.67
C GLY A 292 13.72 -4.32 5.46
N ARG A 293 12.77 -5.18 5.07
CA ARG A 293 12.89 -6.11 3.92
C ARG A 293 11.54 -6.57 3.40
N ILE A 294 11.53 -7.14 2.19
CA ILE A 294 10.43 -7.97 1.69
C ILE A 294 10.90 -9.40 1.53
N ARG A 295 10.12 -10.37 2.03
CA ARG A 295 10.30 -11.79 1.73
C ARG A 295 9.37 -12.22 0.61
N HIS A 296 9.91 -12.78 -0.46
CA HIS A 296 9.15 -13.32 -1.58
C HIS A 296 9.06 -14.84 -1.46
N TYR A 297 7.86 -15.34 -1.17
CA TYR A 297 7.53 -16.76 -1.13
C TYR A 297 6.85 -17.18 -2.43
N GLN A 298 7.19 -18.36 -2.93
CA GLN A 298 6.51 -18.98 -4.06
C GLN A 298 5.94 -20.34 -3.67
N ARG A 299 4.70 -20.59 -4.07
CA ARG A 299 4.02 -21.87 -3.89
C ARG A 299 4.54 -22.88 -4.91
N ARG A 300 5.05 -24.02 -4.43
CA ARG A 300 5.63 -25.13 -5.22
C ARG A 300 4.78 -26.39 -5.05
N GLY A 301 3.46 -26.24 -5.12
CA GLY A 301 2.48 -27.27 -4.78
C GLY A 301 1.69 -26.92 -3.51
N GLU A 302 0.60 -27.64 -3.27
CA GLU A 302 -0.27 -27.40 -2.13
C GLU A 302 0.46 -27.61 -0.81
N GLY A 303 0.44 -26.61 0.07
CA GLY A 303 1.09 -26.67 1.39
C GLY A 303 2.54 -26.25 1.38
N HIS A 304 3.17 -26.14 0.20
CA HIS A 304 4.61 -25.97 0.11
C HIS A 304 4.98 -24.58 -0.43
N TRP A 305 5.30 -23.68 0.50
CA TRP A 305 5.72 -22.30 0.21
C TRP A 305 7.21 -22.15 0.50
N VAL A 306 7.97 -21.74 -0.51
CA VAL A 306 9.42 -21.60 -0.44
C VAL A 306 9.79 -20.14 -0.51
N LEU A 307 10.62 -19.66 0.43
CA LEU A 307 11.26 -18.35 0.30
C LEU A 307 12.22 -18.40 -0.88
N VAL A 308 11.87 -17.73 -1.98
CA VAL A 308 12.68 -17.73 -3.21
C VAL A 308 13.61 -16.53 -3.30
N GLU A 309 13.26 -15.42 -2.65
CA GLU A 309 14.04 -14.18 -2.70
C GLU A 309 13.77 -13.30 -1.48
N THR A 310 14.72 -12.44 -1.13
CA THR A 310 14.54 -11.35 -0.18
C THR A 310 14.98 -10.05 -0.84
N LEU A 311 14.11 -9.05 -0.83
CA LEU A 311 14.41 -7.73 -1.35
C LEU A 311 14.74 -6.84 -0.16
N ASP A 312 15.92 -6.26 -0.17
CA ASP A 312 16.35 -5.23 0.78
C ASP A 312 16.28 -3.86 0.09
N PRO A 313 16.11 -2.75 0.84
CA PRO A 313 16.23 -1.41 0.26
C PRO A 313 17.62 -1.23 -0.36
N PRO A 314 17.77 -0.50 -1.49
CA PRO A 314 19.07 -0.31 -2.15
C PRO A 314 20.13 0.32 -1.25
N GLN A 315 19.68 1.17 -0.31
CA GLN A 315 20.49 1.77 0.72
C GLN A 315 19.84 1.48 2.08
N PRO A 316 20.18 0.35 2.73
CA PRO A 316 19.65 0.03 4.04
C PRO A 316 20.20 0.97 5.09
N TYR A 317 19.35 1.46 5.98
CA TYR A 317 19.79 2.25 7.13
C TYR A 317 18.94 1.92 8.37
N PRO A 318 19.47 2.13 9.59
CA PRO A 318 18.75 1.83 10.81
C PRO A 318 17.40 2.56 10.87
N SER A 319 16.33 1.81 11.14
CA SER A 319 14.96 2.34 11.24
C SER A 319 14.33 2.75 9.90
N GLY A 320 14.88 2.30 8.77
CA GLY A 320 14.38 2.69 7.46
C GLY A 320 13.00 2.19 7.08
N GLY A 321 12.45 1.22 7.81
CA GLY A 321 11.05 0.87 7.70
C GLY A 321 10.60 0.38 6.33
N PHE A 322 11.52 -0.08 5.48
CA PHE A 322 11.22 -0.70 4.20
C PHE A 322 10.33 -1.93 4.40
N GLY A 323 9.25 -2.03 3.64
CA GLY A 323 8.25 -3.08 3.80
C GLY A 323 7.07 -2.70 4.69
N ALA A 324 6.95 -1.42 5.07
CA ALA A 324 5.80 -0.91 5.83
C ALA A 324 4.47 -1.07 5.08
N THR A 325 4.49 -0.85 3.77
CA THR A 325 3.37 -1.11 2.85
C THR A 325 3.96 -1.62 1.54
N LEU A 326 3.19 -2.42 0.81
CA LEU A 326 3.63 -2.90 -0.50
C LEU A 326 2.44 -3.18 -1.43
N ALA A 327 2.71 -3.12 -2.73
CA ALA A 327 1.79 -3.56 -3.78
C ALA A 327 2.56 -4.37 -4.83
N PHE A 328 1.91 -5.35 -5.45
CA PHE A 328 2.54 -6.28 -6.39
C PHE A 328 1.58 -6.63 -7.51
N ASP A 329 2.09 -6.65 -8.76
CA ASP A 329 1.31 -6.97 -9.96
C ASP A 329 1.89 -8.15 -10.78
N GLY A 330 2.80 -8.94 -10.18
CA GLY A 330 3.53 -10.02 -10.84
C GLY A 330 4.79 -9.57 -11.56
N LYS A 331 4.87 -8.28 -11.94
CA LYS A 331 5.97 -7.71 -12.72
C LYS A 331 6.73 -6.63 -11.97
N ARG A 332 6.09 -5.98 -11.00
CA ARG A 332 6.62 -4.87 -10.21
C ARG A 332 6.19 -5.02 -8.76
N VAL A 333 7.06 -4.56 -7.88
CA VAL A 333 6.76 -4.39 -6.46
C VAL A 333 6.96 -2.93 -6.11
N LEU A 334 5.94 -2.31 -5.52
CA LEU A 334 6.10 -1.06 -4.79
C LEU A 334 6.28 -1.36 -3.33
N VAL A 335 7.20 -0.66 -2.69
CA VAL A 335 7.45 -0.80 -1.26
C VAL A 335 7.66 0.57 -0.66
N SER A 336 6.93 0.91 0.39
CA SER A 336 7.20 2.12 1.16
C SER A 336 8.25 1.87 2.23
N GLY A 337 9.10 2.87 2.46
CA GLY A 337 9.97 3.01 3.63
C GLY A 337 10.16 4.48 3.96
N PHE A 338 10.97 4.79 4.95
CA PHE A 338 11.45 6.14 5.22
C PHE A 338 12.64 6.45 4.30
N ASP A 339 12.96 7.72 4.03
CA ASP A 339 14.17 8.10 3.29
C ASP A 339 15.46 8.04 4.14
N GLU A 340 16.59 7.87 3.45
CA GLU A 340 17.93 7.88 4.05
C GLU A 340 18.24 9.18 4.83
N GLN A 341 18.79 9.03 6.03
CA GLN A 341 19.19 10.15 6.88
C GLN A 341 20.32 10.95 6.19
N LEU A 342 20.04 12.17 5.71
CA LEU A 342 21.05 13.14 5.25
C LEU A 342 21.94 13.68 6.40
N GLY A 343 22.19 12.89 7.45
CA GLY A 343 22.88 13.33 8.66
C GLY A 343 22.07 14.32 9.53
N LEU A 344 20.74 14.34 9.38
CA LEU A 344 19.82 15.18 10.14
C LEU A 344 18.96 14.34 11.10
N ASP A 345 18.73 14.86 12.31
CA ASP A 345 18.12 14.12 13.43
C ASP A 345 16.62 13.81 13.30
N PHE A 346 15.92 14.26 12.25
CA PHE A 346 14.45 14.15 12.20
C PHE A 346 13.79 14.14 10.81
N ASN A 347 14.47 13.75 9.72
CA ASN A 347 13.73 13.67 8.44
C ASN A 347 12.76 12.47 8.45
N VAL A 348 11.45 12.75 8.41
CA VAL A 348 10.34 11.77 8.58
C VAL A 348 9.67 11.43 7.24
N ASP A 349 10.25 11.87 6.14
CA ASP A 349 9.65 11.69 4.82
C ASP A 349 9.68 10.22 4.41
N ARG A 350 8.56 9.79 3.82
CA ARG A 350 8.44 8.44 3.29
C ARG A 350 8.70 8.45 1.80
N VAL A 351 9.28 7.35 1.35
CA VAL A 351 9.62 7.12 -0.06
C VAL A 351 9.02 5.81 -0.51
N VAL A 352 8.77 5.71 -1.81
CA VAL A 352 8.32 4.49 -2.46
C VAL A 352 9.42 3.98 -3.38
N TYR A 353 9.92 2.79 -3.09
CA TYR A 353 10.85 2.06 -3.94
C TYR A 353 10.06 1.24 -4.95
N VAL A 354 10.53 1.25 -6.20
CA VAL A 354 9.96 0.45 -7.28
C VAL A 354 10.98 -0.61 -7.68
N PHE A 355 10.60 -1.87 -7.50
CA PHE A 355 11.33 -3.02 -8.02
C PHE A 355 10.58 -3.57 -9.22
N ALA A 356 11.33 -4.13 -10.16
CA ALA A 356 10.77 -4.77 -11.33
C ALA A 356 11.39 -6.14 -11.58
N ARG A 357 10.59 -7.03 -12.15
CA ARG A 357 11.00 -8.39 -12.46
C ARG A 357 12.07 -8.36 -13.55
N ALA A 358 13.21 -8.97 -13.27
CA ALA A 358 14.29 -9.18 -14.21
C ALA A 358 14.31 -10.64 -14.68
N ALA A 359 15.25 -10.97 -15.58
CA ALA A 359 15.47 -12.36 -15.99
C ALA A 359 15.85 -13.26 -14.81
N GLU A 360 16.63 -12.73 -13.86
CA GLU A 360 17.10 -13.42 -12.66
C GLU A 360 16.68 -12.63 -11.41
N GLY A 361 15.41 -12.78 -11.00
CA GLY A 361 14.89 -12.20 -9.75
C GLY A 361 14.33 -10.78 -9.89
N TRP A 362 14.64 -9.91 -8.93
CA TRP A 362 14.16 -8.53 -8.86
C TRP A 362 15.30 -7.51 -9.05
N CYS A 363 15.06 -6.48 -9.86
CA CYS A 363 15.93 -5.32 -9.97
C CYS A 363 15.30 -4.13 -9.23
N PHE A 364 16.11 -3.32 -8.55
CA PHE A 364 15.69 -1.98 -8.16
C PHE A 364 15.65 -1.09 -9.40
N TRP A 365 14.50 -0.45 -9.65
CA TRP A 365 14.32 0.41 -10.81
C TRP A 365 14.43 1.89 -10.45
N ARG A 366 13.67 2.36 -9.46
CA ARG A 366 13.69 3.77 -9.03
C ARG A 366 13.11 4.02 -7.65
N ARG A 367 13.46 5.17 -7.06
CA ARG A 367 12.84 5.76 -5.86
C ARG A 367 11.90 6.89 -6.27
N ILE A 368 10.73 6.97 -5.64
CA ILE A 368 9.78 8.07 -5.75
C ILE A 368 9.73 8.75 -4.38
N ASP A 369 10.16 10.01 -4.35
CA ASP A 369 10.28 10.78 -3.13
C ASP A 369 9.88 12.24 -3.39
N PRO A 370 8.66 12.64 -3.00
CA PRO A 370 8.21 14.03 -3.08
C PRO A 370 8.53 14.86 -1.83
N GLY A 371 9.21 14.31 -0.81
CA GLY A 371 9.43 14.98 0.47
C GLY A 371 8.15 15.11 1.31
N GLU A 372 7.33 14.06 1.36
CA GLU A 372 6.10 14.04 2.15
C GLU A 372 6.13 12.92 3.22
N LYS A 373 5.87 13.30 4.49
CA LYS A 373 5.88 12.41 5.68
C LYS A 373 5.02 11.15 5.57
N ALA A 374 3.87 11.25 4.93
CA ALA A 374 2.90 10.17 4.85
C ALA A 374 2.84 9.52 3.45
N PHE A 375 3.79 9.84 2.57
CA PHE A 375 3.79 9.30 1.22
C PHE A 375 3.91 7.77 1.23
N GLY A 376 3.14 7.07 0.40
CA GLY A 376 3.13 5.62 0.42
C GLY A 376 2.53 5.01 1.69
N ALA A 377 1.60 5.71 2.35
CA ALA A 377 0.81 5.10 3.43
C ALA A 377 -0.15 4.01 2.91
N ALA A 378 -0.53 4.09 1.64
CA ALA A 378 -1.26 3.06 0.93
C ALA A 378 -0.77 2.98 -0.52
N LEU A 379 -0.66 1.76 -1.05
CA LEU A 379 -0.12 1.49 -2.38
C LEU A 379 -1.05 0.53 -3.12
N SER A 380 -1.30 0.80 -4.39
CA SER A 380 -1.95 -0.13 -5.31
C SER A 380 -1.34 -0.02 -6.71
N LEU A 381 -1.37 -1.11 -7.46
CA LEU A 381 -0.76 -1.23 -8.79
C LEU A 381 -1.76 -1.84 -9.77
N HIS A 382 -1.84 -1.26 -10.97
CA HIS A 382 -2.53 -1.89 -12.08
C HIS A 382 -2.04 -1.34 -13.42
N GLY A 383 -1.83 -2.23 -14.40
CA GLY A 383 -1.47 -1.83 -15.76
C GLY A 383 -0.18 -1.01 -15.80
N ALA A 384 -0.24 0.24 -16.25
CA ALA A 384 0.93 1.13 -16.30
C ALA A 384 1.06 2.06 -15.09
N PHE A 385 0.14 1.97 -14.11
CA PHE A 385 0.03 2.97 -13.05
C PHE A 385 0.20 2.38 -11.66
N ALA A 386 0.71 3.23 -10.78
CA ALA A 386 0.55 3.12 -9.34
C ALA A 386 -0.46 4.15 -8.84
N LEU A 387 -1.15 3.80 -7.78
CA LEU A 387 -1.91 4.73 -6.94
C LEU A 387 -1.25 4.77 -5.56
N ILE A 388 -0.83 5.97 -5.15
CA ILE A 388 -0.09 6.20 -3.91
C ILE A 388 -0.88 7.17 -3.03
N GLY A 389 -1.27 6.71 -1.86
CA GLY A 389 -2.03 7.49 -0.89
C GLY A 389 -1.15 8.23 0.13
N VAL A 390 -1.62 9.40 0.56
CA VAL A 390 -0.92 10.32 1.47
C VAL A 390 -1.91 10.94 2.47
N PRO A 391 -2.28 10.23 3.56
CA PRO A 391 -3.11 10.79 4.61
C PRO A 391 -2.31 11.84 5.38
N ARG A 392 -2.78 13.09 5.40
CA ARG A 392 -2.13 14.18 6.12
C ARG A 392 -2.84 14.45 7.44
N GLU A 393 -2.04 14.81 8.45
CA GLU A 393 -2.54 15.38 9.71
C GLU A 393 -2.57 16.91 9.58
N ALA A 394 -3.59 17.56 10.16
CA ALA A 394 -3.84 18.99 10.11
C ALA A 394 -3.96 19.61 8.70
N ALA A 395 -4.08 18.77 7.66
CA ALA A 395 -4.31 19.16 6.28
C ALA A 395 -5.15 18.07 5.58
N PRO A 396 -5.78 18.36 4.43
CA PRO A 396 -6.45 17.33 3.64
C PRO A 396 -5.43 16.32 3.13
N GLY A 397 -5.80 15.04 3.15
CA GLY A 397 -5.01 14.00 2.52
C GLY A 397 -4.94 14.14 1.00
N ALA A 398 -4.04 13.38 0.38
CA ALA A 398 -3.84 13.35 -1.07
C ALA A 398 -3.72 11.92 -1.58
N ALA A 399 -3.91 11.75 -2.89
CA ALA A 399 -3.60 10.52 -3.60
C ALA A 399 -3.07 10.87 -4.98
N TYR A 400 -2.02 10.17 -5.40
CA TYR A 400 -1.33 10.42 -6.66
C TYR A 400 -1.37 9.17 -7.54
N LEU A 401 -1.78 9.37 -8.78
CA LEU A 401 -1.47 8.42 -9.84
C LEU A 401 -0.05 8.68 -10.34
N VAL A 402 0.71 7.59 -10.46
CA VAL A 402 2.10 7.65 -10.89
C VAL A 402 2.27 6.70 -12.08
N PRO A 403 2.62 7.21 -13.28
CA PRO A 403 2.96 6.34 -14.39
C PRO A 403 4.28 5.62 -14.08
N LEU A 404 4.21 4.31 -14.24
CA LEU A 404 5.32 3.37 -14.09
C LEU A 404 5.60 2.76 -15.46
N ASP A 405 5.98 3.62 -16.41
CA ASP A 405 6.34 3.30 -17.80
C ASP A 405 7.34 2.13 -17.91
N THR A 406 7.62 1.66 -19.14
CA THR A 406 8.50 0.50 -19.42
C THR A 406 9.72 0.48 -18.51
N VAL A 407 9.74 -0.55 -17.66
CA VAL A 407 10.79 -0.87 -16.70
C VAL A 407 12.15 -0.78 -17.38
N ARG A 408 13.06 0.00 -16.78
CA ARG A 408 14.47 0.01 -17.16
C ARG A 408 15.26 -0.66 -16.05
N CYS A 409 15.25 -1.99 -16.02
CA CYS A 409 16.33 -2.72 -15.37
C CYS A 409 17.53 -2.61 -16.31
N THR A 410 18.46 -1.69 -16.03
CA THR A 410 19.80 -1.79 -16.63
C THR A 410 20.57 -2.87 -15.88
N PRO A 411 21.23 -3.82 -16.58
CA PRO A 411 22.10 -4.82 -15.97
C PRO A 411 23.19 -4.21 -15.08
#